data_AF-A0A2W7ALX7-F1
#
_entry.id   AF-A0A2W7ALX7-F1
#
_cell.length_a   1.000
_cell.length_b   1.000
_cell.length_c   1.000
_cell.angle_alpha   90.00
_cell.angle_beta   90.00
_cell.angle_gamma   90.00
#
_symmetry.space_group_name_H-M   'P 1'
#
loop_
_entity.id
_entity.type
_entity.pdbx_description
1 polymer ?
#
loop_
_entity_poly.entity_id
_entity_poly.type
_entity_poly.pdbx_seq_one_letter_code
_entity_poly.pdbx_strand_id
1 'polypeptide(L)' 'MLRPPIATVSFIDEYCLLYRSVFSDVRFYECLHLGIVSPLPRKTLPEIAKLNGLKNGQSLHHFLRDAVWNVAQVEQFDYT' A
#
# COMPACT_ATOMS: atom_id res chain seq x y z
N MET A 1 0.88 16.58 -9.61
CA MET A 1 -0.14 15.95 -10.47
C MET A 1 -0.35 14.52 -10.00
N LEU A 2 -1.58 14.15 -9.65
CA LEU A 2 -1.92 12.79 -9.21
C LEU A 2 -1.96 11.85 -10.43
N ARG A 3 -1.34 10.67 -10.32
CA ARG A 3 -1.32 9.66 -11.39
C ARG A 3 -2.73 9.08 -11.58
N PRO A 4 -3.26 9.00 -12.82
CA PRO A 4 -4.57 8.41 -13.05
C PRO A 4 -4.63 6.96 -12.52
N PRO A 5 -5.80 6.53 -12.01
CA PRO A 5 -5.99 5.15 -11.56
C PRO A 5 -5.75 4.21 -12.75
N ILE A 6 -5.02 3.12 -12.53
CA ILE A 6 -4.92 2.03 -13.49
C ILE A 6 -5.97 1.03 -13.05
N ALA A 7 -6.77 0.51 -13.98
CA ALA A 7 -7.77 -0.50 -13.68
C ALA A 7 -7.07 -1.74 -13.11
N THR A 8 -7.32 -2.00 -11.83
CA THR A 8 -6.89 -3.19 -11.11
C THR A 8 -8.03 -4.21 -11.10
N VAL A 9 -7.78 -5.43 -10.62
CA VAL A 9 -8.86 -6.42 -10.44
C VAL A 9 -9.90 -5.80 -9.49
N SER A 10 -11.19 -5.83 -9.82
CA SER A 10 -12.25 -5.12 -9.06
C SER A 10 -12.26 -5.44 -7.56
N PHE A 11 -11.88 -6.66 -7.19
CA PHE A 11 -11.71 -7.08 -5.80
C PHE A 11 -10.66 -6.24 -5.04
N ILE A 12 -9.55 -5.90 -5.69
CA ILE A 12 -8.48 -5.06 -5.14
C ILE A 12 -9.00 -3.63 -4.94
N ASP A 13 -9.75 -3.12 -5.92
CA ASP A 13 -10.33 -1.78 -5.86
C ASP A 13 -11.36 -1.67 -4.73
N GLU A 14 -12.21 -2.68 -4.56
CA GLU A 14 -13.19 -2.76 -3.47
C GLU A 14 -12.53 -2.86 -2.09
N TYR A 15 -11.51 -3.71 -1.93
CA TYR A 15 -10.72 -3.77 -0.70
C TYR A 15 -10.08 -2.41 -0.40
N CYS A 16 -9.49 -1.75 -1.39
CA CYS A 16 -8.89 -0.43 -1.23
C CYS A 16 -9.90 0.67 -0.86
N LEU A 17 -11.16 0.58 -1.30
CA LEU A 17 -12.19 1.56 -0.93
C LEU A 17 -12.46 1.59 0.58
N LEU A 18 -12.31 0.46 1.27
CA LEU A 18 -12.48 0.38 2.73
C LEU A 18 -11.45 1.24 3.48
N TYR A 19 -10.24 1.33 2.94
CA TYR A 19 -9.11 2.05 3.54
C TYR A 19 -8.99 3.50 3.06
N ARG A 20 -9.85 3.96 2.14
CA ARG A 20 -9.80 5.31 1.57
C ARG A 20 -10.04 6.43 2.58
N SER A 21 -10.73 6.13 3.67
CA SER A 21 -10.93 7.07 4.79
C SER A 21 -9.66 7.28 5.62
N VAL A 22 -8.72 6.35 5.56
CA VAL A 22 -7.47 6.35 6.34
C VAL A 22 -6.27 6.75 5.48
N PHE A 23 -6.24 6.32 4.21
CA PHE A 23 -5.14 6.57 3.28
C PHE A 23 -5.60 7.40 2.08
N SER A 24 -4.93 8.52 1.82
CA SER A 24 -5.15 9.30 0.60
C SER A 24 -4.64 8.57 -0.67
N ASP A 25 -3.66 7.69 -0.52
CA ASP A 25 -3.13 6.85 -1.61
C ASP A 25 -3.06 5.38 -1.18
N VAL A 26 -4.17 4.67 -1.38
CA VAL A 26 -4.37 3.30 -0.90
C VAL A 26 -3.46 2.28 -1.62
N ARG A 27 -3.00 2.60 -2.84
CA ARG A 27 -2.16 1.69 -3.64
C ARG A 27 -0.81 1.40 -2.98
N PHE A 28 -0.25 2.38 -2.28
CA PHE A 28 1.02 2.18 -1.58
C PHE A 28 0.85 1.39 -0.28
N TYR A 29 -0.29 1.52 0.40
CA TYR A 29 -0.65 0.65 1.53
C TYR A 29 -0.77 -0.80 1.07
N GLU A 30 -1.51 -1.04 -0.02
CA GLU A 30 -1.69 -2.37 -0.60
C GLU A 30 -0.34 -3.00 -0.97
N CYS A 31 0.53 -2.25 -1.68
CA CYS A 31 1.86 -2.73 -2.02
C CYS A 31 2.65 -3.17 -0.78
N LEU A 32 2.56 -2.40 0.30
CA LEU A 32 3.23 -2.72 1.56
C LEU A 32 2.61 -3.96 2.21
N HIS A 33 1.28 -4.04 2.30
CA HIS A 33 0.55 -5.15 2.92
C HIS A 33 0.82 -6.46 2.17
N LEU A 34 0.70 -6.47 0.83
CA LEU A 34 1.06 -7.58 -0.03
C LEU A 34 2.53 -7.98 0.14
N GLY A 35 3.43 -7.00 0.25
CA GLY A 35 4.84 -7.23 0.56
C GLY A 35 5.08 -7.95 1.87
N ILE A 36 4.32 -7.62 2.92
CA ILE A 36 4.42 -8.22 4.24
C ILE A 36 3.91 -9.66 4.25
N VAL A 37 2.78 -9.95 3.60
CA VAL A 37 2.22 -11.31 3.56
C VAL A 37 2.92 -12.22 2.53
N SER A 38 3.63 -11.63 1.57
CA SER A 38 4.32 -12.39 0.53
C SER A 38 5.44 -13.28 1.09
N PRO A 39 5.74 -14.41 0.40
CA PRO A 39 6.85 -15.29 0.75
C PRO A 39 8.22 -14.72 0.34
N LEU A 40 8.40 -13.40 0.37
CA LEU A 40 9.67 -12.75 0.07
C LEU A 40 10.73 -13.15 1.13
N PRO A 41 11.93 -13.58 0.69
CA PRO A 41 13.01 -13.98 1.60
C PRO A 41 13.57 -12.79 2.39
N ARG A 42 13.49 -11.57 1.84
CA ARG A 42 13.83 -10.32 2.50
C ARG A 42 12.75 -9.27 2.24
N LYS A 43 12.10 -8.83 3.31
CA LYS A 43 11.01 -7.84 3.26
C LYS A 43 11.56 -6.41 3.31
N THR A 44 12.28 -6.02 2.27
CA THR A 44 12.79 -4.64 2.13
C THR A 44 11.85 -3.82 1.23
N LEU A 45 11.77 -2.51 1.43
CA LEU A 45 10.93 -1.64 0.57
C LEU A 45 11.24 -1.78 -0.94
N PRO A 46 12.51 -1.90 -1.36
CA PRO A 46 12.81 -2.15 -2.78
C PRO A 46 12.30 -3.51 -3.29
N GLU A 47 12.42 -4.58 -2.50
CA GLU A 47 11.94 -5.92 -2.91
C GLU A 47 10.41 -5.97 -2.95
N ILE A 48 9.75 -5.33 -1.99
CA ILE A 48 8.30 -5.18 -1.96
C ILE A 48 7.82 -4.35 -3.16
N ALA A 49 8.49 -3.24 -3.47
CA ALA A 49 8.16 -2.44 -4.65
C ALA A 49 8.30 -3.25 -5.95
N LYS A 50 9.38 -4.02 -6.07
CA LYS A 50 9.63 -4.90 -7.23
C LYS A 50 8.55 -5.97 -7.37
N LEU A 51 8.12 -6.59 -6.27
CA LEU A 51 7.03 -7.57 -6.26
C LEU A 51 5.73 -6.97 -6.82
N ASN A 52 5.42 -5.73 -6.46
CA ASN A 52 4.20 -5.02 -6.88
C ASN A 52 4.35 -4.26 -8.22
N GLY A 53 5.42 -4.51 -8.99
CA GLY A 53 5.63 -3.86 -10.29
C GLY A 53 5.95 -2.36 -10.23
N LEU A 54 6.33 -1.84 -9.06
CA LEU A 54 6.81 -0.47 -8.91
C LEU A 54 8.27 -0.37 -9.37
N LYS A 55 8.61 0.75 -10.01
CA LYS A 55 9.97 0.98 -10.55
C LYS A 55 11.06 1.01 -9.47
N ASN A 56 10.74 1.47 -8.27
CA ASN A 56 11.67 1.55 -7.15
C ASN A 56 10.93 1.64 -5.80
N GLY A 57 11.69 1.42 -4.71
CA GLY A 57 11.18 1.55 -3.34
C GLY A 57 11.02 3.00 -2.83
N GLN A 58 11.36 4.02 -3.63
CA GLN A 58 11.30 5.41 -3.19
C GLN A 58 9.86 5.85 -2.91
N SER A 59 8.91 5.38 -3.71
CA SER A 59 7.50 5.72 -3.49
C SER A 59 6.99 5.15 -2.16
N LEU A 60 7.39 3.93 -1.80
CA LEU A 60 7.07 3.33 -0.50
C LEU A 60 7.80 4.01 0.65
N HIS A 61 9.04 4.47 0.42
CA HIS A 61 9.78 5.25 1.41
C HIS A 61 9.11 6.59 1.70
N HIS A 62 8.72 7.33 0.66
CA HIS A 62 7.95 8.57 0.81
C HIS A 62 6.61 8.33 1.47
N PHE A 63 5.91 7.27 1.09
CA PHE A 63 4.67 6.84 1.72
C PHE A 63 4.85 6.65 3.24
N LEU A 64 5.87 5.92 3.69
CA LEU A 64 6.11 5.71 5.12
C LEU A 64 6.66 6.94 5.86
N ARG A 65 7.51 7.73 5.21
CA ARG A 65 8.15 8.91 5.81
C ARG A 65 7.18 10.08 5.97
N ASP A 66 6.40 10.34 4.93
CA ASP A 66 5.43 11.45 4.86
C ASP A 66 4.03 10.98 5.28
N ALA A 67 3.95 9.81 5.92
CA ALA A 67 2.74 9.21 6.44
C ALA A 67 2.02 10.17 7.41
N VAL A 68 0.85 10.66 6.99
CA VAL A 68 -0.06 11.47 7.83
C VAL A 68 -1.19 10.64 8.45
N TRP A 69 -1.19 9.32 8.29
CA TRP A 69 -2.24 8.44 8.81
C TRP A 69 -2.05 8.09 10.29
N ASN A 70 -3.17 7.85 10.96
CA ASN A 70 -3.21 7.42 12.34
C ASN A 70 -3.09 5.88 12.42
N VAL A 71 -2.00 5.38 13.01
CA VAL A 71 -1.74 3.94 13.16
C VAL A 71 -2.87 3.22 13.89
N ALA A 72 -3.46 3.84 14.92
CA ALA A 72 -4.56 3.23 15.67
C ALA A 72 -5.83 3.06 14.82
N GLN A 73 -6.05 3.92 13.82
CA GLN A 73 -7.14 3.72 12.86
C GLN A 73 -6.83 2.55 11.93
N VAL A 74 -5.59 2.44 11.43
CA VAL A 74 -5.18 1.31 10.57
C VAL A 74 -5.40 -0.03 11.28
N GLU A 75 -5.00 -0.14 12.55
CA GLU A 75 -5.19 -1.35 13.34
C GLU A 75 -6.68 -1.73 13.48
N GLN A 76 -7.57 -0.76 13.72
CA GLN A 76 -9.01 -1.03 13.82
C GLN A 76 -9.60 -1.61 12.53
N PHE A 77 -9.13 -1.15 11.37
CA PHE A 77 -9.60 -1.66 10.07
C PHE A 77 -9.06 -3.06 9.75
N ASP A 78 -7.88 -3.44 10.22
CA ASP A 78 -7.30 -4.78 9.97
C ASP A 78 -7.94 -5.90 10.80
N TYR A 79 -8.66 -5.59 11.88
CA TYR A 79 -9.36 -6.57 12.74
C TYR A 79 -10.87 -6.70 12.47
N THR A 80 -11.40 -6.03 11.45
CA THR A 80 -12.83 -6.06 11.08
C THR A 80 -13.06 -6.90 9.83
#